data_AF-G8QWU0-F1
#
_entry.id   AF-G8QWU0-F1
#
_cell.length_a   1.000
_cell.length_b   1.000
_cell.length_c   1.000
_cell.angle_alpha   90.00
_cell.angle_beta   90.00
_cell.angle_gamma   90.00
#
_symmetry.space_group_name_H-M   'P 1'
#
loop_
_entity.id
_entity.type
_entity.pdbx_description
1 polymer ?
#
loop_
_entity_poly.entity_id
_entity_poly.type
_entity_poly.pdbx_seq_one_letter_code
_entity_poly.pdbx_strand_id
1 'polypeptide(L)'
;MELALIGCTFSEVIKRIVFHPDHVHRGSLKAIKHRYGHVEIIASASETAYSNGTKPTLRLVQADAFNQTLSGPSREFGGKFSAYLRTIEPCPVDTELTKEGDVAEGVRAIFTSGHTPGHISLYLEENRILLAGDALAIEDGNFVTAKPPYGTIAKKTDLRLILRFKAFRLIIVLGPWILLLRKR
;
A
#
# COMPACT_ATOMS: atom_id res chain seq x y z
N MET A 1 1.54 -11.78 18.02
CA MET A 1 1.74 -11.70 19.48
C MET A 1 0.86 -10.63 20.12
N GLU A 2 0.48 -9.56 19.41
CA GLU A 2 -0.37 -8.48 19.96
C GLU A 2 -1.89 -8.73 19.88
N LEU A 3 -2.40 -9.34 18.80
CA LEU A 3 -3.85 -9.66 18.68
C LEU A 3 -4.33 -10.62 19.80
N ALA A 4 -3.44 -11.50 20.25
CA ALA A 4 -3.73 -12.41 21.36
C ALA A 4 -3.99 -11.67 22.68
N LEU A 5 -3.43 -10.47 22.87
CA LEU A 5 -3.63 -9.64 24.06
C LEU A 5 -5.07 -9.09 24.14
N ILE A 6 -5.77 -9.01 23.01
CA ILE A 6 -7.18 -8.59 22.95
C ILE A 6 -8.14 -9.77 22.70
N GLY A 7 -7.66 -11.00 22.92
CA GLY A 7 -8.46 -12.22 22.79
C GLY A 7 -8.91 -12.55 21.36
N CYS A 8 -8.15 -12.10 20.36
CA CYS A 8 -8.43 -12.39 18.94
C CYS A 8 -7.23 -13.06 18.28
N THR A 9 -7.50 -13.96 17.34
CA THR A 9 -6.48 -14.51 16.44
C THR A 9 -6.54 -13.80 15.09
N PHE A 10 -5.41 -13.76 14.38
CA PHE A 10 -5.35 -13.16 13.04
C PHE A 10 -6.44 -13.72 12.10
N SER A 11 -6.70 -15.02 12.19
CA SER A 11 -7.70 -15.72 11.37
C SER A 11 -9.15 -15.30 11.66
N GLU A 12 -9.43 -14.73 12.82
CA GLU A 12 -10.78 -14.30 13.19
C GLU A 12 -11.09 -12.88 12.76
N VAL A 13 -10.05 -12.06 12.57
CA VAL A 13 -10.18 -10.62 12.35
C VAL A 13 -9.77 -10.18 10.96
N ILE A 14 -8.85 -10.87 10.28
CA ILE A 14 -8.37 -10.44 8.96
C ILE A 14 -9.04 -11.25 7.87
N LYS A 15 -9.84 -10.57 7.04
CA LYS A 15 -10.48 -11.18 5.88
C LYS A 15 -9.90 -10.66 4.57
N ARG A 16 -9.54 -9.38 4.52
CA ARG A 16 -9.12 -8.69 3.31
C ARG A 16 -7.94 -7.79 3.58
N ILE A 17 -7.03 -7.70 2.63
CA ILE A 17 -5.92 -6.76 2.66
C ILE A 17 -5.96 -5.96 1.36
N VAL A 18 -6.06 -4.64 1.48
CA VAL A 18 -6.00 -3.72 0.34
C VAL A 18 -4.63 -3.05 0.37
N PHE A 19 -3.88 -3.06 -0.73
CA PHE A 19 -2.51 -2.55 -0.71
C PHE A 19 -2.05 -2.03 -2.07
N HIS A 20 -0.88 -1.39 -2.08
CA HIS A 20 -0.10 -1.06 -3.27
C HIS A 20 1.28 -1.73 -3.21
N PRO A 21 1.93 -2.03 -4.36
CA PRO A 21 3.13 -2.87 -4.41
C PRO A 21 4.43 -2.09 -4.15
N ASP A 22 4.40 -1.15 -3.19
CA ASP A 22 5.63 -0.61 -2.62
C ASP A 22 6.14 -1.55 -1.50
N HIS A 23 7.46 -1.56 -1.29
CA HIS A 23 8.16 -2.56 -0.50
C HIS A 23 7.69 -2.64 0.95
N VAL A 24 7.37 -1.50 1.57
CA VAL A 24 6.90 -1.45 2.97
C VAL A 24 5.47 -1.95 3.15
N HIS A 25 4.72 -2.15 2.05
CA HIS A 25 3.34 -2.67 2.06
C HIS A 25 3.25 -4.13 1.58
N ARG A 26 4.21 -4.59 0.78
CA ARG A 26 4.17 -5.94 0.19
C ARG A 26 4.91 -7.00 0.99
N GLY A 27 5.90 -6.61 1.81
CA GLY A 27 6.89 -7.52 2.39
C GLY A 27 6.34 -8.78 3.07
N SER A 28 5.22 -8.69 3.78
CA SER A 28 4.64 -9.82 4.53
C SER A 28 3.51 -10.56 3.81
N LEU A 29 3.05 -10.08 2.65
CA LEU A 29 1.81 -10.58 2.03
C LEU A 29 1.88 -12.05 1.65
N LYS A 30 3.00 -12.49 1.07
CA LYS A 30 3.19 -13.89 0.68
C LYS A 30 3.12 -14.83 1.89
N ALA A 31 3.80 -14.47 2.98
CA ALA A 31 3.80 -15.23 4.23
C ALA A 31 2.40 -15.25 4.87
N ILE A 32 1.70 -14.11 4.89
CA ILE A 32 0.31 -14.02 5.39
C ILE A 32 -0.59 -14.93 4.58
N LYS A 33 -0.57 -14.83 3.24
CA LYS A 33 -1.43 -15.64 2.36
C LYS A 33 -1.14 -17.14 2.48
N HIS A 34 0.13 -17.52 2.61
CA HIS A 34 0.52 -18.91 2.86
C HIS A 34 -0.01 -19.42 4.22
N ARG A 35 0.09 -18.60 5.28
CA ARG A 35 -0.35 -18.98 6.63
C ARG A 35 -1.87 -18.93 6.80
N TYR A 36 -2.54 -18.04 6.09
CA TYR A 36 -3.95 -17.69 6.21
C TYR A 36 -4.60 -17.64 4.82
N GLY A 37 -4.75 -18.81 4.19
CA GLY A 37 -5.26 -18.92 2.81
C GLY A 37 -6.70 -18.38 2.60
N HIS A 38 -7.42 -18.02 3.67
CA HIS A 38 -8.73 -17.38 3.60
C HIS A 38 -8.64 -15.85 3.41
N VAL A 39 -7.46 -15.26 3.55
CA VAL A 39 -7.26 -13.81 3.42
C VAL A 39 -7.22 -13.45 1.94
N GLU A 40 -8.15 -12.60 1.54
CA GLU A 40 -8.26 -12.07 0.18
C GLU A 40 -7.33 -10.86 0.01
N ILE A 41 -6.48 -10.90 -1.02
CA ILE A 41 -5.55 -9.84 -1.38
C ILE A 41 -6.16 -9.00 -2.50
N ILE A 42 -6.33 -7.71 -2.25
CA ILE A 42 -7.01 -6.77 -3.12
C ILE A 42 -6.02 -5.68 -3.55
N ALA A 43 -5.95 -5.40 -4.84
CA ALA A 43 -5.17 -4.30 -5.40
C ALA A 43 -5.93 -3.66 -6.57
N SER A 44 -5.49 -2.50 -7.05
CA SER A 44 -6.01 -1.98 -8.31
C SER A 44 -5.54 -2.86 -9.48
N ALA A 45 -6.33 -2.93 -10.54
CA ALA A 45 -5.96 -3.65 -11.76
C ALA A 45 -4.65 -3.13 -12.38
N SER A 46 -4.35 -1.84 -12.21
CA SER A 46 -3.10 -1.22 -12.68
C SER A 46 -1.86 -1.67 -11.89
N GLU A 47 -2.03 -2.28 -10.73
CA GLU A 47 -0.95 -2.69 -9.83
C GLU A 47 -0.71 -4.21 -9.80
N THR A 48 -1.66 -5.02 -10.29
CA THR A 48 -1.59 -6.48 -10.20
C THR A 48 -0.32 -7.06 -10.79
N ALA A 49 0.11 -6.56 -11.95
CA ALA A 49 1.31 -7.07 -12.63
C ALA A 49 2.57 -6.92 -11.76
N TYR A 50 2.67 -5.83 -11.00
CA TYR A 50 3.79 -5.59 -10.09
C TYR A 50 3.70 -6.47 -8.84
N SER A 51 2.49 -6.70 -8.32
CA SER A 51 2.27 -7.58 -7.16
C SER A 51 2.61 -9.04 -7.45
N ASN A 52 2.07 -9.56 -8.55
CA ASN A 52 2.19 -10.97 -8.92
C ASN A 52 3.58 -11.31 -9.48
N GLY A 53 4.41 -10.30 -9.74
CA GLY A 53 5.79 -10.47 -10.20
C GLY A 53 5.94 -10.63 -11.71
N THR A 54 4.88 -10.39 -12.50
CA THR A 54 4.97 -10.40 -13.97
C THR A 54 5.66 -9.14 -14.51
N LYS A 55 5.70 -8.07 -13.70
CA LYS A 55 6.54 -6.88 -13.90
C LYS A 55 7.38 -6.61 -12.65
N PRO A 56 8.60 -6.06 -12.78
CA PRO A 56 9.35 -5.56 -11.64
C PRO A 56 8.58 -4.41 -10.97
N THR A 57 8.65 -4.30 -9.64
CA THR A 57 8.03 -3.17 -8.93
C THR A 57 8.64 -1.85 -9.38
N LEU A 58 7.82 -0.79 -9.42
CA LEU A 58 8.32 0.52 -9.83
C LEU A 58 9.38 1.07 -8.89
N ARG A 59 9.35 0.69 -7.60
CA ARG A 59 10.40 1.03 -6.64
C ARG A 59 11.74 0.39 -7.00
N LEU A 60 11.74 -0.88 -7.44
CA LEU A 60 12.95 -1.57 -7.89
C LEU A 60 13.50 -0.92 -9.16
N VAL A 61 12.64 -0.61 -10.13
CA VAL A 61 13.04 0.10 -11.36
C VAL A 61 13.66 1.45 -11.04
N GLN A 62 13.03 2.22 -10.14
CA GLN A 62 13.54 3.52 -9.69
C GLN A 62 14.89 3.39 -8.96
N ALA A 63 15.03 2.42 -8.06
CA ALA A 63 16.27 2.17 -7.32
C ALA A 63 17.42 1.79 -8.27
N ASP A 64 17.19 0.86 -9.20
CA ASP A 64 18.19 0.45 -10.19
C ASP A 64 18.63 1.62 -11.07
N ALA A 65 17.68 2.45 -11.53
CA ALA A 65 17.99 3.63 -12.33
C ALA A 65 18.79 4.68 -11.53
N PHE A 66 18.40 4.95 -10.28
CA PHE A 66 19.10 5.91 -9.43
C PHE A 66 20.54 5.45 -9.11
N ASN A 67 20.72 4.15 -8.86
CA ASN A 67 22.03 3.56 -8.57
C ASN A 67 23.07 3.77 -9.69
N GLN A 68 22.62 3.87 -10.95
CA GLN A 68 23.51 4.16 -12.09
C GLN A 68 24.15 5.55 -11.99
N THR A 69 23.50 6.49 -11.28
CA THR A 69 23.99 7.86 -11.07
C THR A 69 24.93 7.99 -9.86
N LEU A 70 24.93 7.01 -8.96
CA LEU A 70 25.73 7.01 -7.73
C LEU A 70 27.15 6.53 -7.98
N SER A 71 28.08 6.88 -7.08
CA SER A 71 29.45 6.37 -7.06
C SER A 71 29.91 6.09 -5.62
N GLY A 72 31.03 5.38 -5.47
CA GLY A 72 31.64 5.11 -4.17
C GLY A 72 30.68 4.41 -3.19
N PRO A 73 30.72 4.76 -1.89
CA PRO A 73 29.88 4.15 -0.85
C PRO A 73 28.37 4.25 -1.13
N SER A 74 27.91 5.33 -1.77
CA SER A 74 26.49 5.51 -2.10
C SER A 74 26.00 4.47 -3.11
N ARG A 75 26.84 4.10 -4.09
CA ARG A 75 26.52 3.03 -5.05
C ARG A 75 26.45 1.67 -4.37
N GLU A 76 27.33 1.41 -3.40
CA GLU A 76 27.29 0.17 -2.63
C GLU A 76 26.01 0.05 -1.80
N PHE A 77 25.63 1.12 -1.09
CA PHE A 77 24.37 1.17 -0.34
C PHE A 77 23.16 0.98 -1.27
N GLY A 78 23.13 1.70 -2.38
CA GLY A 78 22.08 1.59 -3.39
C GLY A 78 21.96 0.17 -3.95
N GLY A 79 23.09 -0.50 -4.22
CA GLY A 79 23.14 -1.89 -4.64
C GLY A 79 22.54 -2.85 -3.60
N LYS A 80 22.85 -2.65 -2.31
CA LYS A 80 22.23 -3.40 -1.20
C LYS A 80 20.72 -3.19 -1.14
N PHE A 81 20.26 -1.96 -1.37
CA PHE A 81 18.83 -1.65 -1.40
C PHE A 81 18.11 -2.35 -2.57
N SER A 82 18.66 -2.29 -3.79
CA SER A 82 18.12 -3.04 -4.94
C SER A 82 18.11 -4.54 -4.68
N ALA A 83 19.16 -5.10 -4.07
CA ALA A 83 19.22 -6.51 -3.73
C ALA A 83 18.11 -6.90 -2.74
N TYR A 84 17.90 -6.10 -1.69
CA TYR A 84 16.80 -6.27 -0.74
C TYR A 84 15.42 -6.22 -1.43
N LEU A 85 15.18 -5.26 -2.33
CA LEU A 85 13.90 -5.19 -3.05
C LEU A 85 13.60 -6.45 -3.87
N ARG A 86 14.63 -7.13 -4.38
CA ARG A 86 14.49 -8.41 -5.11
C ARG A 86 14.18 -9.60 -4.21
N THR A 87 14.44 -9.53 -2.91
CA THR A 87 14.09 -10.61 -1.97
C THR A 87 12.61 -10.59 -1.60
N ILE A 88 11.87 -9.54 -1.95
CA ILE A 88 10.44 -9.42 -1.62
C ILE A 88 9.62 -10.31 -2.54
N GLU A 89 9.03 -11.35 -1.95
CA GLU A 89 8.27 -12.33 -2.70
C GLU A 89 7.03 -11.73 -3.39
N PRO A 90 6.72 -12.15 -4.63
CA PRO A 90 5.45 -11.84 -5.27
C PRO A 90 4.26 -12.44 -4.53
N CYS A 91 3.15 -11.71 -4.49
CA CYS A 91 1.91 -12.18 -3.91
C CYS A 91 0.79 -12.08 -4.96
N PRO A 92 0.09 -13.18 -5.28
CA PRO A 92 -1.08 -13.14 -6.14
C PRO A 92 -2.18 -12.24 -5.56
N VAL A 93 -2.71 -11.34 -6.38
CA VAL A 93 -3.95 -10.59 -6.13
C VAL A 93 -5.14 -11.49 -6.42
N ASP A 94 -6.08 -11.57 -5.47
CA ASP A 94 -7.35 -12.30 -5.63
C ASP A 94 -8.42 -11.43 -6.28
N THR A 95 -8.44 -10.14 -5.94
CA THR A 95 -9.45 -9.18 -6.41
C THR A 95 -8.79 -7.96 -7.03
N GLU A 96 -9.09 -7.72 -8.29
CA GLU A 96 -8.66 -6.52 -8.99
C GLU A 96 -9.75 -5.45 -8.94
N LEU A 97 -9.42 -4.29 -8.39
CA LEU A 97 -10.28 -3.11 -8.44
C LEU A 97 -10.04 -2.33 -9.73
N THR A 98 -11.06 -2.21 -10.56
CA THR A 98 -11.05 -1.41 -11.80
C THR A 98 -11.66 -0.02 -11.61
N LYS A 99 -12.41 0.18 -10.52
CA LYS A 99 -13.04 1.43 -10.11
C LYS A 99 -13.18 1.50 -8.60
N GLU A 100 -13.48 2.70 -8.10
CA GLU A 100 -13.83 2.91 -6.70
C GLU A 100 -15.13 2.19 -6.33
N GLY A 101 -15.22 1.77 -5.07
CA GLY A 101 -16.38 1.03 -4.58
C GLY A 101 -16.10 0.36 -3.25
N ASP A 102 -17.09 -0.38 -2.76
CA ASP A 102 -17.04 -0.98 -1.45
C ASP A 102 -16.15 -2.22 -1.48
N VAL A 103 -15.22 -2.30 -0.53
CA VAL A 103 -14.36 -3.48 -0.30
C VAL A 103 -14.79 -4.25 0.94
N ALA A 104 -15.61 -3.62 1.78
CA ALA A 104 -16.33 -4.22 2.89
C ALA A 104 -17.53 -3.36 3.27
N GLU A 105 -18.37 -3.88 4.16
CA GLU A 105 -19.47 -3.11 4.76
C GLU A 105 -18.91 -1.83 5.43
N GLY A 106 -19.40 -0.66 4.99
CA GLY A 106 -18.98 0.65 5.49
C GLY A 106 -17.55 1.05 5.15
N VAL A 107 -16.84 0.31 4.27
CA VAL A 107 -15.47 0.62 3.86
C VAL A 107 -15.35 0.68 2.33
N ARG A 108 -15.02 1.86 1.84
CA ARG A 108 -14.90 2.17 0.42
C ARG A 108 -13.44 2.34 -0.02
N ALA A 109 -13.05 1.71 -1.11
CA ALA A 109 -11.78 1.95 -1.78
C ALA A 109 -11.86 3.18 -2.69
N ILE A 110 -10.85 4.04 -2.58
CA ILE A 110 -10.71 5.31 -3.29
C ILE A 110 -9.36 5.32 -4.01
N PHE A 111 -9.37 5.59 -5.31
CA PHE A 111 -8.14 5.63 -6.08
C PHE A 111 -7.42 6.95 -5.83
N THR A 112 -6.21 6.87 -5.31
CA THR A 112 -5.40 8.00 -4.85
C THR A 112 -3.99 7.95 -5.45
N SER A 113 -3.95 7.65 -6.75
CA SER A 113 -2.77 7.61 -7.61
C SER A 113 -1.79 8.76 -7.33
N GLY A 114 -0.51 8.44 -7.13
CA GLY A 114 0.55 9.42 -6.90
C GLY A 114 1.79 8.76 -6.32
N HIS A 115 1.65 8.10 -5.16
CA HIS A 115 2.71 7.27 -4.62
C HIS A 115 3.03 6.08 -5.54
N THR A 116 2.01 5.34 -5.97
CA THR A 116 2.08 4.41 -7.11
C THR A 116 0.92 4.70 -8.08
N PRO A 117 0.95 4.20 -9.34
CA PRO A 117 -0.10 4.48 -10.34
C PRO A 117 -1.52 4.15 -9.89
N GLY A 118 -1.68 3.08 -9.13
CA GLY A 118 -2.97 2.56 -8.65
C GLY A 118 -3.10 2.54 -7.14
N HIS A 119 -2.38 3.41 -6.42
CA HIS A 119 -2.52 3.54 -4.96
C HIS A 119 -3.99 3.71 -4.53
N ILE A 120 -4.37 3.05 -3.42
CA ILE A 120 -5.72 3.04 -2.88
C ILE A 120 -5.73 3.58 -1.44
N SER A 121 -6.64 4.51 -1.19
CA SER A 121 -7.03 4.94 0.15
C SER A 121 -8.32 4.25 0.56
N LEU A 122 -8.57 4.10 1.86
CA LEU A 122 -9.81 3.52 2.38
C LEU A 122 -10.62 4.58 3.12
N TYR A 123 -11.92 4.64 2.85
CA TYR A 123 -12.84 5.52 3.57
C TYR A 123 -13.82 4.70 4.38
N LEU A 124 -13.79 4.92 5.70
CA LEU A 124 -14.69 4.30 6.67
C LEU A 124 -15.87 5.24 6.84
N GLU A 125 -17.01 4.87 6.27
CA GLU A 125 -18.15 5.77 6.07
C GLU A 125 -18.79 6.19 7.39
N GLU A 126 -18.99 5.23 8.30
CA GLU A 126 -19.67 5.44 9.59
C GLU A 126 -18.99 6.53 10.43
N ASN A 127 -17.66 6.48 10.50
CA ASN A 127 -16.87 7.42 11.30
C ASN A 127 -16.28 8.58 10.48
N ARG A 128 -16.52 8.59 9.16
CA ARG A 128 -15.94 9.54 8.20
C ARG A 128 -14.42 9.64 8.34
N ILE A 129 -13.75 8.49 8.43
CA ILE A 129 -12.30 8.41 8.55
C ILE A 129 -11.72 8.08 7.19
N LEU A 130 -10.75 8.89 6.74
CA LEU A 130 -9.94 8.55 5.59
C LEU A 130 -8.59 7.99 6.03
N LEU A 131 -8.37 6.74 5.66
CA LEU A 131 -7.11 6.04 5.69
C LEU A 131 -6.38 6.39 4.37
N ALA A 132 -5.51 7.40 4.40
CA ALA A 132 -4.88 7.97 3.20
C ALA A 132 -3.58 7.27 2.80
N GLY A 133 -2.87 6.65 3.75
CA GLY A 133 -1.71 5.81 3.45
C GLY A 133 -0.63 6.65 2.79
N ASP A 134 0.00 6.11 1.75
CA ASP A 134 1.07 6.84 1.07
C ASP A 134 0.55 7.88 0.08
N ALA A 135 -0.75 8.12 -0.04
CA ALA A 135 -1.28 9.23 -0.84
C ALA A 135 -0.77 10.60 -0.33
N LEU A 136 -0.41 10.65 0.96
CA LEU A 136 0.12 11.83 1.65
C LEU A 136 1.39 11.45 2.41
N ALA A 137 2.34 12.38 2.48
CA ALA A 137 3.47 12.32 3.39
C ALA A 137 3.49 13.59 4.26
N ILE A 138 4.32 13.58 5.30
CA ILE A 138 4.55 14.74 6.17
C ILE A 138 5.99 15.21 5.98
N GLU A 139 6.15 16.47 5.62
CA GLU A 139 7.45 17.14 5.47
C GLU A 139 7.38 18.47 6.22
N ASP A 140 8.30 18.70 7.16
CA ASP A 140 8.34 19.88 8.02
C ASP A 140 6.99 20.22 8.69
N GLY A 141 6.27 19.17 9.15
CA GLY A 141 4.96 19.31 9.80
C GLY A 141 3.80 19.62 8.84
N ASN A 142 4.03 19.64 7.53
CA ASN A 142 3.03 19.93 6.52
C ASN A 142 2.69 18.69 5.69
N PHE A 143 1.43 18.59 5.27
CA PHE A 143 1.03 17.55 4.32
C PHE A 143 1.58 17.85 2.93
N VAL A 144 2.27 16.88 2.36
CA VAL A 144 2.75 16.92 0.97
C VAL A 144 2.20 15.73 0.19
N THR A 145 1.95 15.93 -1.10
CA THR A 145 1.58 14.83 -2.00
C THR A 145 2.78 13.91 -2.21
N ALA A 146 2.57 12.60 -2.19
CA ALA A 146 3.63 11.65 -2.52
C ALA A 146 4.07 11.80 -3.99
N LYS A 147 5.20 12.48 -4.16
CA LYS A 147 6.01 12.61 -5.38
C LYS A 147 7.39 12.03 -5.11
N PRO A 148 8.26 11.80 -6.11
CA PRO A 148 9.64 11.39 -5.85
C PRO A 148 10.31 12.37 -4.85
N PRO A 149 11.03 11.86 -3.84
CA PRO A 149 11.45 10.47 -3.65
C PRO A 149 10.38 9.52 -3.03
N TYR A 150 9.32 10.07 -2.46
CA TYR A 150 8.27 9.30 -1.77
C TYR A 150 7.44 8.44 -2.73
N GLY A 151 7.13 8.92 -3.93
CA GLY A 151 6.38 8.19 -4.97
C GLY A 151 7.26 7.59 -6.08
N THR A 152 6.71 6.61 -6.79
CA THR A 152 7.32 5.92 -7.92
C THR A 152 6.93 6.50 -9.28
N ILE A 153 6.05 7.52 -9.30
CA ILE A 153 5.64 8.23 -10.52
C ILE A 153 5.69 9.75 -10.33
N ALA A 154 5.78 10.49 -11.44
CA ALA A 154 5.82 11.95 -11.42
C ALA A 154 4.45 12.59 -11.10
N LYS A 155 3.35 11.85 -11.32
CA LYS A 155 1.99 12.32 -11.05
C LYS A 155 1.81 12.51 -9.54
N LYS A 156 1.24 13.65 -9.14
CA LYS A 156 0.85 13.89 -7.75
C LYS A 156 -0.55 13.36 -7.47
N THR A 157 -0.78 12.95 -6.23
CA THR A 157 -2.13 12.70 -5.72
C THR A 157 -2.99 13.96 -5.85
N ASP A 158 -4.18 13.81 -6.45
CA ASP A 158 -5.17 14.88 -6.46
C ASP A 158 -5.84 14.98 -5.09
N LEU A 159 -5.42 15.95 -4.29
CA LEU A 159 -5.94 16.16 -2.93
C LEU A 159 -7.44 16.43 -2.89
N ARG A 160 -8.07 16.88 -3.99
CA ARG A 160 -9.52 17.07 -4.06
C ARG A 160 -10.26 15.74 -3.89
N LEU A 161 -9.65 14.61 -4.28
CA LEU A 161 -10.21 13.27 -4.07
C LEU A 161 -10.27 12.89 -2.60
N ILE A 162 -9.34 13.39 -1.79
CA ILE A 162 -9.31 13.20 -0.33
C ILE A 162 -10.33 14.13 0.32
N LEU A 163 -10.34 15.41 -0.10
CA LEU A 163 -11.20 16.44 0.49
C LEU A 163 -12.70 16.22 0.20
N ARG A 164 -13.08 15.58 -0.92
CA ARG A 164 -14.50 15.38 -1.29
C ARG A 164 -15.28 14.51 -0.29
N PHE A 165 -14.61 13.66 0.47
CA PHE A 165 -15.26 12.78 1.44
C PHE A 165 -15.62 13.49 2.76
N LYS A 166 -15.28 14.79 2.92
CA LYS A 166 -15.51 15.56 4.15
C LYS A 166 -15.13 14.76 5.40
N ALA A 167 -14.00 14.04 5.31
CA ALA A 167 -13.54 13.17 6.38
C ALA A 167 -13.30 14.02 7.64
N PHE A 168 -13.80 13.53 8.77
CA PHE A 168 -13.58 14.17 10.06
C PHE A 168 -12.16 13.93 10.58
N ARG A 169 -11.56 12.80 10.17
CA ARG A 169 -10.19 12.42 10.55
C ARG A 169 -9.44 11.85 9.36
N LEU A 170 -8.16 12.19 9.29
CA LEU A 170 -7.20 11.72 8.30
C LEU A 170 -6.11 10.94 9.02
N ILE A 171 -5.88 9.69 8.61
CA ILE A 171 -4.81 8.84 9.17
C ILE A 171 -3.84 8.49 8.05
N ILE A 172 -2.57 8.81 8.28
CA ILE A 172 -1.43 8.40 7.43
C ILE A 172 -0.77 7.21 8.12
N VAL A 173 -0.69 6.09 7.43
CA VAL A 173 -0.04 4.87 7.92
C VAL A 173 1.04 4.48 6.93
N LEU A 174 2.27 4.33 7.43
CA LEU A 174 3.41 3.81 6.67
C LEU A 174 3.42 2.28 6.86
N GLY A 175 2.64 1.56 6.04
CA GLY A 175 2.44 0.10 6.12
C GLY A 175 1.13 -0.36 5.43
N PRO A 176 0.98 -1.66 5.08
CA PRO A 176 -0.17 -2.13 4.28
C PRO A 176 -1.50 -1.94 5.02
N TRP A 177 -2.59 -1.67 4.29
CA TRP A 177 -3.91 -1.66 4.91
C TRP A 177 -4.36 -3.07 5.22
N ILE A 178 -4.25 -3.43 6.48
CA ILE A 178 -4.85 -4.64 7.01
C ILE A 178 -6.29 -4.28 7.39
N LEU A 179 -7.26 -4.73 6.58
CA LEU A 179 -8.67 -4.52 6.90
C LEU A 179 -9.10 -5.57 7.94
N LEU A 180 -9.19 -5.13 9.19
CA LEU A 180 -9.69 -5.91 10.32
C LEU A 180 -11.23 -5.97 10.26
N LEU A 181 -11.79 -7.02 9.66
CA LEU A 181 -13.22 -7.29 9.68
C LEU A 181 -13.51 -8.42 10.66
N ARG A 182 -13.93 -8.07 11.88
CA ARG A 182 -14.41 -9.04 12.87
C ARG A 182 -15.61 -9.81 12.30
N LYS A 183 -15.61 -11.13 12.42
CA LYS A 183 -16.79 -11.96 12.17
C LYS A 183 -17.87 -11.58 13.19
N ARG A 184 -19.06 -11.14 12.72
CA ARG A 184 -20.28 -11.24 13.55
C ARG A 184 -20.64 -12.71 13.68
#